data_AF-A0A3C0ZQG5-F1
#
_entry.id   AF-A0A3C0ZQG5-F1
#
_cell.length_a   1.000
_cell.length_b   1.000
_cell.length_c   1.000
_cell.angle_alpha   90.00
_cell.angle_beta   90.00
_cell.angle_gamma   90.00
#
_symmetry.space_group_name_H-M   'P 1'
#
loop_
_entity.id
_entity.type
_entity.pdbx_description
1 polymer ?
#
loop_
_entity_poly.entity_id
_entity_poly.type
_entity_poly.pdbx_seq_one_letter_code
_entity_poly.pdbx_strand_id
1 'polypeptide(L)'
;MPVNKPAGFVMNIPERGMIMRVVGRGIQEFEKIRNNNQFYVDKTSFISDWYRNNDDITLITRPRRFGKTLTIDMLYSFFSTSFADRADLFEGLTISRDERMMAMQGTVPAIKVSFSGVKGKTFDQFLIGIAGKIAEVLYQHRYLLKDSVLSEGDKKILEQMSQLSPEIPDRERENRKYVEYLHRLTKSLHFLSLWLYLTHGKKVFIFMDEYDTPIQTAWINHYYEDAIEVMRDLFSETFKDNGWMERAVITGITRIAKESLFSEMNNLVVCSMVCGGYDRAFGFTKEEMDGILEEYELTSKKALVQSWYDGFTIGEETGIYNPWSIVNYLSNRNRPPQDYWAQSGGVGLIDHLVRRGSVSLKEGFELLLGGDMIKREISEDLIFPMLDVDENAVWSLLVAAGYVRPEVGESGPASSETGLCLTNYETKLSLSKMVKAWFNTRTGNHMNAFAGALLADDLWEMNEAMQQVVLNSASSFDSGLKPSAGTVQP
;
A
#
# COMPACT_ATOMS: atom_id res chain seq x y z
N MET A 1 33.71 -11.63 -16.26
CA MET A 1 34.29 -10.77 -15.20
C MET A 1 33.62 -11.15 -13.89
N PRO A 2 34.37 -11.30 -12.79
CA PRO A 2 34.10 -12.36 -11.83
C PRO A 2 32.78 -12.14 -11.10
N VAL A 3 31.99 -13.21 -11.12
CA VAL A 3 30.70 -13.39 -10.47
C VAL A 3 30.88 -13.18 -8.97
N ASN A 4 30.28 -12.11 -8.43
CA ASN A 4 30.13 -11.94 -7.00
C ASN A 4 29.27 -13.09 -6.49
N LYS A 5 29.85 -13.97 -5.67
CA LYS A 5 29.09 -14.94 -4.89
C LYS A 5 28.16 -14.16 -3.93
N PRO A 6 26.87 -14.50 -3.84
CA PRO A 6 25.99 -13.87 -2.88
C PRO A 6 26.45 -14.18 -1.45
N ALA A 7 26.42 -13.15 -0.60
CA ALA A 7 26.69 -13.26 0.83
C ALA A 7 25.78 -14.30 1.47
N GLY A 8 26.36 -15.17 2.28
CA GLY A 8 25.66 -16.27 2.93
C GLY A 8 24.48 -15.77 3.77
N PHE A 9 23.31 -16.33 3.48
CA PHE A 9 22.12 -16.36 4.32
C PHE A 9 22.51 -16.66 5.77
N VAL A 10 22.13 -15.79 6.70
CA VAL A 10 22.09 -16.18 8.11
C VAL A 10 20.72 -15.92 8.67
N MET A 11 19.99 -17.01 8.78
CA MET A 11 18.97 -17.13 9.79
C MET A 11 19.66 -17.15 11.16
N ASN A 12 19.22 -16.29 12.08
CA ASN A 12 19.20 -16.68 13.47
C ASN A 12 18.14 -17.77 13.64
N ILE A 13 18.44 -18.99 13.16
CA ILE A 13 17.71 -20.18 13.57
C ILE A 13 18.06 -20.34 15.05
N PRO A 14 17.09 -20.26 15.97
CA PRO A 14 17.35 -20.59 17.35
C PRO A 14 17.87 -22.03 17.42
N GLU A 15 18.89 -22.28 18.22
CA GLU A 15 19.32 -23.65 18.52
C GLU A 15 18.12 -24.54 18.88
N ARG A 16 18.14 -25.81 18.48
CA ARG A 16 17.11 -26.80 18.84
C ARG A 16 16.81 -26.72 20.34
N GLY A 17 15.64 -26.19 20.69
CA GLY A 17 15.19 -26.06 22.08
C GLY A 17 14.70 -24.68 22.52
N MET A 18 14.75 -23.63 21.69
CA MET A 18 14.17 -22.33 22.04
C MET A 18 12.65 -22.24 21.78
N ILE A 19 11.98 -21.51 22.67
CA ILE A 19 10.53 -21.28 22.70
C ILE A 19 10.07 -20.57 21.41
N MET A 20 9.04 -21.10 20.75
CA MET A 20 8.36 -20.45 19.61
C MET A 20 8.12 -18.97 19.89
N ARG A 21 8.56 -18.08 18.98
CA ARG A 21 8.34 -16.64 19.14
C ARG A 21 6.84 -16.32 19.08
N VAL A 22 6.44 -15.30 19.83
CA VAL A 22 5.04 -14.85 19.83
C VAL A 22 4.75 -14.11 18.54
N VAL A 23 3.69 -14.53 17.84
CA VAL A 23 3.21 -13.86 16.63
C VAL A 23 2.39 -12.63 17.01
N GLY A 24 2.99 -11.45 16.88
CA GLY A 24 2.30 -10.18 17.02
C GLY A 24 1.47 -9.85 15.77
N ARG A 25 0.17 -9.58 15.92
CA ARG A 25 -0.70 -9.18 14.81
C ARG A 25 -0.84 -7.67 14.73
N GLY A 26 -0.67 -7.11 13.53
CA GLY A 26 -0.92 -5.69 13.25
C GLY A 26 0.09 -4.73 13.86
N ILE A 27 1.25 -5.24 14.30
CA ILE A 27 2.32 -4.41 14.84
C ILE A 27 3.12 -3.85 13.67
N GLN A 28 3.21 -2.53 13.61
CA GLN A 28 3.90 -1.78 12.55
C GLN A 28 5.16 -1.06 13.06
N GLU A 29 5.40 -1.11 14.37
CA GLU A 29 6.55 -0.51 15.05
C GLU A 29 7.66 -1.56 15.17
N PHE A 30 8.77 -1.34 14.48
CA PHE A 30 9.95 -2.21 14.48
C PHE A 30 10.51 -2.36 15.90
N GLU A 31 10.68 -1.24 16.61
CA GLU A 31 11.13 -1.23 18.00
C GLU A 31 10.28 -2.17 18.88
N LYS A 32 8.95 -2.10 18.75
CA LYS A 32 8.04 -2.89 19.58
C LYS A 32 8.19 -4.39 19.33
N ILE A 33 8.41 -4.78 18.07
CA ILE A 33 8.66 -6.18 17.70
C ILE A 33 9.96 -6.67 18.36
N ARG A 34 11.01 -5.86 18.31
CA ARG A 34 12.34 -6.19 18.86
C ARG A 34 12.33 -6.25 20.39
N ASN A 35 11.80 -5.23 21.06
CA ASN A 35 11.72 -5.17 22.53
C ASN A 35 10.92 -6.34 23.13
N ASN A 36 9.88 -6.80 22.43
CA ASN A 36 9.01 -7.89 22.90
C ASN A 36 9.45 -9.27 22.40
N ASN A 37 10.60 -9.38 21.71
CA ASN A 37 11.10 -10.61 21.08
C ASN A 37 10.03 -11.35 20.26
N GLN A 38 9.24 -10.59 19.49
CA GLN A 38 8.17 -11.13 18.67
C GLN A 38 8.71 -11.74 17.37
N PHE A 39 7.88 -12.55 16.74
CA PHE A 39 8.18 -13.11 15.43
C PHE A 39 8.49 -11.99 14.42
N TYR A 40 9.66 -12.10 13.80
CA TYR A 40 10.18 -11.17 12.80
C TYR A 40 11.07 -11.93 11.83
N VAL A 41 10.87 -11.68 10.54
CA VAL A 41 11.77 -12.13 9.47
C VAL A 41 12.71 -10.98 9.18
N ASP A 42 14.01 -11.25 9.25
CA ASP A 42 15.02 -10.22 9.12
C ASP A 42 15.14 -9.69 7.69
N LYS A 43 14.72 -8.44 7.49
CA LYS A 43 14.83 -7.68 6.23
C LYS A 43 15.87 -6.57 6.29
N THR A 44 16.74 -6.55 7.31
CA THR A 44 17.63 -5.42 7.56
C THR A 44 18.75 -5.23 6.53
N SER A 45 19.02 -6.22 5.68
CA SER A 45 19.93 -6.05 4.53
C SER A 45 19.46 -4.95 3.56
N PHE A 46 18.15 -4.70 3.50
CA PHE A 46 17.58 -3.60 2.73
C PHE A 46 18.18 -2.24 3.10
N ILE A 47 18.54 -2.03 4.37
CA ILE A 47 19.14 -0.77 4.84
C ILE A 47 20.48 -0.53 4.13
N SER A 48 21.34 -1.54 4.07
CA SER A 48 22.63 -1.44 3.38
C SER A 48 22.48 -1.33 1.88
N ASP A 49 21.56 -2.11 1.29
CA ASP A 49 21.35 -2.14 -0.16
C ASP A 49 20.82 -0.78 -0.66
N TRP A 50 19.81 -0.24 0.01
CA TRP A 50 19.27 1.08 -0.31
C TRP A 50 20.30 2.19 -0.12
N TYR A 51 21.02 2.19 1.00
CA TYR A 51 22.02 3.22 1.25
C TYR A 51 23.17 3.20 0.23
N ARG A 52 23.60 2.02 -0.23
CA ARG A 52 24.70 1.89 -1.19
C ARG A 52 24.32 2.20 -2.64
N ASN A 53 23.05 1.99 -3.02
CA ASN A 53 22.57 2.36 -4.36
C ASN A 53 22.67 3.87 -4.61
N ASN A 54 22.62 4.68 -3.55
CA ASN A 54 22.86 6.12 -3.62
C ASN A 54 21.83 6.86 -4.50
N ASP A 55 20.59 6.39 -4.46
CA ASP A 55 19.44 7.07 -5.07
C ASP A 55 18.94 8.19 -4.16
N ASP A 56 18.61 9.35 -4.75
CA ASP A 56 18.06 10.50 -4.02
C ASP A 56 16.62 10.21 -3.55
N ILE A 57 15.78 9.68 -4.44
CA ILE A 57 14.37 9.40 -4.14
C ILE A 57 14.02 8.02 -4.67
N THR A 58 13.59 7.13 -3.77
CA THR A 58 13.14 5.78 -4.12
C THR A 58 11.65 5.64 -3.83
N LEU A 59 10.83 5.43 -4.87
CA LEU A 59 9.43 5.06 -4.75
C LEU A 59 9.28 3.53 -4.79
N ILE A 60 8.79 2.94 -3.70
CA ILE A 60 8.55 1.51 -3.59
C ILE A 60 7.04 1.25 -3.60
N THR A 61 6.55 0.64 -4.68
CA THR A 61 5.16 0.22 -4.84
C THR A 61 5.04 -1.27 -4.60
N ARG A 62 4.22 -1.66 -3.61
CA ARG A 62 3.92 -3.07 -3.31
C ARG A 62 2.45 -3.21 -2.96
N PRO A 63 1.86 -4.41 -3.11
CA PRO A 63 0.51 -4.69 -2.67
C PRO A 63 0.27 -4.32 -1.21
N ARG A 64 -1.00 -4.23 -0.82
CA ARG A 64 -1.36 -3.98 0.57
C ARG A 64 -0.77 -5.06 1.48
N ARG A 65 -0.41 -4.67 2.70
CA ARG A 65 0.07 -5.60 3.74
C ARG A 65 1.38 -6.35 3.41
N PHE A 66 2.19 -5.86 2.47
CA PHE A 66 3.50 -6.43 2.10
C PHE A 66 4.68 -6.05 3.02
N GLY A 67 4.42 -5.40 4.15
CA GLY A 67 5.46 -4.98 5.09
C GLY A 67 6.00 -3.56 4.91
N LYS A 68 5.50 -2.79 3.92
CA LYS A 68 5.94 -1.41 3.62
C LYS A 68 6.10 -0.51 4.85
N THR A 69 5.04 -0.37 5.65
CA THR A 69 5.06 0.46 6.86
C THR A 69 6.12 0.01 7.86
N LEU A 70 6.26 -1.30 8.07
CA LEU A 70 7.26 -1.85 8.99
C LEU A 70 8.69 -1.59 8.47
N THR A 71 8.89 -1.70 7.15
CA THR A 71 10.18 -1.36 6.52
C THR A 71 10.52 0.12 6.67
N ILE A 72 9.55 1.02 6.49
CA ILE A 72 9.72 2.47 6.72
C ILE A 72 10.05 2.74 8.19
N ASP A 73 9.36 2.07 9.11
CA ASP A 73 9.63 2.20 10.54
C ASP A 73 11.01 1.68 10.94
N MET A 74 11.45 0.57 10.33
CA MET A 74 12.80 0.03 10.47
C MET A 74 13.87 1.01 9.97
N LEU A 75 13.70 1.59 8.77
CA LEU A 75 14.61 2.61 8.23
C LEU A 75 14.69 3.83 9.15
N TYR A 76 13.55 4.31 9.62
CA TYR A 76 13.49 5.43 10.56
C TYR A 76 14.20 5.10 11.87
N SER A 77 13.95 3.92 12.44
CA SER A 77 14.60 3.44 13.67
C SER A 77 16.12 3.28 13.49
N PHE A 78 16.57 2.96 12.29
CA PHE A 78 17.99 2.81 12.00
C PHE A 78 18.69 4.15 11.88
N PHE A 79 18.18 5.08 11.08
CA PHE A 79 18.89 6.33 10.76
C PHE A 79 18.62 7.47 11.73
N SER A 80 17.40 7.60 12.25
CA SER A 80 16.92 8.79 12.96
C SER A 80 17.71 9.08 14.24
N THR A 81 18.10 10.34 14.45
CA THR A 81 18.70 10.81 15.71
C THR A 81 17.84 10.58 16.95
N SER A 82 16.52 10.37 16.79
CA SER A 82 15.64 9.94 17.89
C SER A 82 15.99 8.54 18.44
N PHE A 83 16.80 7.77 17.72
CA PHE A 83 17.23 6.41 18.07
C PHE A 83 18.75 6.29 18.28
N ALA A 84 19.45 7.40 18.60
CA ALA A 84 20.92 7.44 18.77
C ALA A 84 21.49 6.34 19.70
N ASP A 85 20.79 5.99 20.77
CA ASP A 85 21.24 4.99 21.75
C ASP A 85 20.58 3.61 21.57
N ARG A 86 20.06 3.32 20.37
CA ARG A 86 19.20 2.16 20.09
C ARG A 86 19.75 1.16 19.10
N ALA A 87 21.08 1.02 19.09
CA ALA A 87 21.76 -0.04 18.34
C ALA A 87 21.34 -1.45 18.78
N ASP A 88 20.85 -1.61 20.02
CA ASP A 88 20.31 -2.85 20.58
C ASP A 88 19.18 -3.44 19.71
N LEU A 89 18.38 -2.59 19.07
CA LEU A 89 17.28 -3.01 18.19
C LEU A 89 17.75 -3.88 17.02
N PHE A 90 19.00 -3.71 16.59
CA PHE A 90 19.57 -4.37 15.43
C PHE A 90 20.46 -5.56 15.78
N GLU A 91 20.67 -5.85 17.07
CA GLU A 91 21.50 -6.97 17.51
C GLU A 91 20.99 -8.31 16.97
N GLY A 92 21.91 -9.11 16.45
CA GLY A 92 21.63 -10.40 15.84
C GLY A 92 20.97 -10.33 14.45
N LEU A 93 20.69 -9.15 13.91
CA LEU A 93 20.17 -8.99 12.56
C LEU A 93 21.31 -8.87 11.54
N THR A 94 21.01 -9.07 10.26
CA THR A 94 21.96 -9.07 9.15
C THR A 94 22.75 -7.77 9.08
N ILE A 95 22.08 -6.62 9.28
CA ILE A 95 22.72 -5.30 9.27
C ILE A 95 23.76 -5.12 10.39
N SER A 96 23.65 -5.86 11.50
CA SER A 96 24.59 -5.71 12.64
C SER A 96 26.01 -6.15 12.28
N ARG A 97 26.18 -6.84 11.16
CA ARG A 97 27.48 -7.30 10.63
C ARG A 97 28.13 -6.28 9.73
N ASP A 98 27.40 -5.25 9.32
CA ASP A 98 27.91 -4.18 8.50
C ASP A 98 28.35 -3.02 9.40
N GLU A 99 29.59 -3.08 9.87
CA GLU A 99 30.18 -2.09 10.79
C GLU A 99 30.07 -0.66 10.25
N ARG A 100 30.19 -0.47 8.92
CA ARG A 100 30.09 0.85 8.29
C ARG A 100 28.67 1.40 8.37
N MET A 101 27.67 0.54 8.16
CA MET A 101 26.28 0.94 8.33
C MET A 101 25.94 1.19 9.79
N MET A 102 26.38 0.32 10.70
CA MET A 102 26.14 0.47 12.13
C MET A 102 26.74 1.76 12.70
N ALA A 103 27.86 2.25 12.17
CA ALA A 103 28.42 3.55 12.54
C ALA A 103 27.50 4.75 12.21
N MET A 104 26.52 4.57 11.32
CA MET A 104 25.52 5.59 10.99
C MET A 104 24.22 5.45 11.78
N GLN A 105 24.06 4.38 12.56
CA GLN A 105 22.84 4.12 13.31
C GLN A 105 22.56 5.28 14.27
N GLY A 106 21.36 5.85 14.14
CA GLY A 106 20.88 6.94 14.98
C GLY A 106 21.64 8.26 14.81
N THR A 107 22.31 8.48 13.67
CA THR A 107 23.15 9.67 13.46
C THR A 107 22.60 10.69 12.45
N VAL A 108 21.46 10.40 11.80
CA VAL A 108 20.91 11.22 10.70
C VAL A 108 19.57 11.82 11.13
N PRO A 109 19.36 13.14 11.02
CA PRO A 109 18.03 13.71 11.25
C PRO A 109 17.05 13.16 10.21
N ALA A 110 15.95 12.56 10.66
CA ALA A 110 15.00 11.92 9.78
C ALA A 110 13.57 12.39 10.03
N ILE A 111 12.78 12.47 8.97
CA ILE A 111 11.35 12.79 9.00
C ILE A 111 10.59 11.54 8.56
N LYS A 112 9.66 11.07 9.38
CA LYS A 112 8.73 9.98 9.01
C LYS A 112 7.31 10.53 8.96
N VAL A 113 6.64 10.39 7.82
CA VAL A 113 5.24 10.79 7.64
C VAL A 113 4.45 9.64 7.01
N SER A 114 3.23 9.41 7.48
CA SER A 114 2.32 8.44 6.89
C SER A 114 0.99 9.12 6.59
N PHE A 115 0.54 9.00 5.34
CA PHE A 115 -0.80 9.44 4.93
C PHE A 115 -1.85 8.33 5.08
N SER A 116 -1.49 7.25 5.77
CA SER A 116 -2.45 6.24 6.20
C SER A 116 -3.57 6.88 7.01
N GLY A 117 -4.81 6.58 6.64
CA GLY A 117 -6.01 7.09 7.31
C GLY A 117 -6.56 8.42 6.80
N VAL A 118 -5.88 9.11 5.87
CA VAL A 118 -6.48 10.26 5.16
C VAL A 118 -7.50 9.73 4.16
N LYS A 119 -8.74 9.60 4.63
CA LYS A 119 -9.87 8.99 3.90
C LYS A 119 -11.11 9.89 3.90
N GLY A 120 -10.89 11.20 3.89
CA GLY A 120 -11.96 12.18 3.81
C GLY A 120 -12.87 11.93 2.60
N LYS A 121 -14.16 12.21 2.72
CA LYS A 121 -15.13 12.08 1.61
C LYS A 121 -15.33 13.39 0.87
N THR A 122 -14.77 14.48 1.38
CA THR A 122 -14.80 15.81 0.78
C THR A 122 -13.39 16.39 0.75
N PHE A 123 -13.17 17.40 -0.09
CA PHE A 123 -11.89 18.09 -0.16
C PHE A 123 -11.48 18.71 1.19
N ASP A 124 -12.41 19.31 1.94
CA ASP A 124 -12.13 19.85 3.27
C ASP A 124 -11.65 18.77 4.25
N GLN A 125 -12.30 17.59 4.25
CA GLN A 125 -11.86 16.47 5.08
C GLN A 125 -10.49 15.93 4.67
N PHE A 126 -10.18 15.97 3.37
CA PHE A 126 -8.85 15.66 2.86
C PHE A 126 -7.81 16.67 3.39
N LEU A 127 -8.06 17.97 3.29
CA LEU A 127 -7.16 19.00 3.80
C LEU A 127 -6.93 18.88 5.31
N ILE A 128 -8.00 18.66 6.09
CA ILE A 128 -7.91 18.41 7.54
C ILE A 128 -7.03 17.18 7.80
N GLY A 129 -7.21 16.10 7.01
CA GLY A 129 -6.43 14.88 7.14
C GLY A 129 -4.93 15.10 6.85
N ILE A 130 -4.60 15.77 5.74
CA ILE A 130 -3.21 16.09 5.36
C ILE A 130 -2.57 17.00 6.40
N ALA A 131 -3.24 18.08 6.79
CA ALA A 131 -2.78 19.00 7.82
C ALA A 131 -2.59 18.31 9.18
N GLY A 132 -3.51 17.42 9.56
CA GLY A 132 -3.39 16.63 10.78
C GLY A 132 -2.14 15.74 10.76
N LYS A 133 -1.87 15.04 9.65
CA LYS A 133 -0.66 14.20 9.51
C LYS A 133 0.63 15.00 9.55
N ILE A 134 0.66 16.16 8.91
CA ILE A 134 1.81 17.07 8.99
C ILE A 134 1.96 17.62 10.41
N ALA A 135 0.87 18.00 11.07
CA ALA A 135 0.89 18.52 12.44
C ALA A 135 1.41 17.46 13.44
N GLU A 136 1.02 16.19 13.28
CA GLU A 136 1.57 15.06 14.07
C GLU A 136 3.10 14.99 13.94
N VAL A 137 3.64 15.13 12.72
CA VAL A 137 5.09 15.11 12.47
C VAL A 137 5.78 16.34 13.08
N LEU A 138 5.23 17.54 12.87
CA LEU A 138 5.77 18.76 13.46
C LEU A 138 5.71 18.74 14.99
N TYR A 139 4.66 18.15 15.56
CA TYR A 139 4.50 17.98 17.00
C TYR A 139 5.63 17.17 17.62
N GLN A 140 6.05 16.08 16.97
CA GLN A 140 7.20 15.26 17.40
C GLN A 140 8.52 16.06 17.44
N HIS A 141 8.60 17.14 16.67
CA HIS A 141 9.78 17.99 16.56
C HIS A 141 9.68 19.31 17.34
N ARG A 142 8.71 19.46 18.25
CA ARG A 142 8.58 20.67 19.09
C ARG A 142 9.75 20.92 20.03
N TYR A 143 10.65 19.95 20.22
CA TYR A 143 11.91 20.19 20.92
C TYR A 143 12.73 21.32 20.26
N LEU A 144 12.58 21.55 18.94
CA LEU A 144 13.19 22.65 18.19
C LEU A 144 12.73 24.04 18.66
N LEU A 145 11.58 24.16 19.34
CA LEU A 145 11.15 25.45 19.92
C LEU A 145 12.07 25.93 21.05
N LYS A 146 12.78 24.99 21.70
CA LYS A 146 13.77 25.28 22.74
C LYS A 146 15.15 25.55 22.17
N ASP A 147 15.34 25.30 20.87
CA ASP A 147 16.61 25.45 20.19
C ASP A 147 16.92 26.93 19.94
N SER A 148 18.19 27.31 20.12
CA SER A 148 18.64 28.69 19.96
C SER A 148 18.91 29.10 18.50
N VAL A 149 18.96 28.14 17.58
CA VAL A 149 19.28 28.36 16.16
C VAL A 149 18.07 28.88 15.37
N LEU A 150 16.85 28.48 15.76
CA LEU A 150 15.63 28.92 15.07
C LEU A 150 15.30 30.38 15.39
N SER A 151 14.88 31.13 14.36
CA SER A 151 14.37 32.50 14.55
C SER A 151 13.03 32.50 15.29
N GLU A 152 12.66 33.62 15.92
CA GLU A 152 11.35 33.75 16.55
C GLU A 152 10.18 33.62 15.55
N GLY A 153 10.42 33.97 14.28
CA GLY A 153 9.46 33.75 13.20
C GLY A 153 9.25 32.27 12.91
N ASP A 154 10.33 31.50 12.79
CA ASP A 154 10.29 30.05 12.57
C ASP A 154 9.61 29.31 13.72
N LYS A 155 9.97 29.68 14.97
CA LYS A 155 9.34 29.11 16.17
C LYS A 155 7.83 29.32 16.17
N LYS A 156 7.37 30.52 15.78
CA LYS A 156 5.94 30.82 15.67
C LYS A 156 5.26 29.98 14.59
N ILE A 157 5.90 29.76 13.45
CA ILE A 157 5.36 28.91 12.37
C ILE A 157 5.26 27.46 12.87
N LEU A 158 6.32 26.91 13.45
CA LEU A 158 6.34 25.54 14.00
C LEU A 158 5.26 25.37 15.08
N GLU A 159 5.12 26.34 15.99
CA GLU A 159 4.11 26.29 17.03
C GLU A 159 2.68 26.32 16.47
N GLN A 160 2.41 27.16 15.46
CA GLN A 160 1.10 27.23 14.81
C GLN A 160 0.77 25.94 14.05
N MET A 161 1.72 25.41 13.28
CA MET A 161 1.47 24.26 12.41
C MET A 161 1.53 22.91 13.14
N SER A 162 2.13 22.84 14.33
CA SER A 162 2.14 21.63 15.17
C SER A 162 0.89 21.46 16.04
N GLN A 163 -0.13 22.31 15.85
CA GLN A 163 -1.42 22.14 16.52
C GLN A 163 -2.16 20.94 15.93
N LEU A 164 -2.48 19.94 16.77
CA LEU A 164 -3.10 18.68 16.36
C LEU A 164 -4.55 18.84 15.82
N SER A 165 -5.17 19.99 16.06
CA SER A 165 -6.48 20.36 15.51
C SER A 165 -6.31 21.60 14.64
N PRO A 166 -5.83 21.45 13.39
CA PRO A 166 -5.55 22.59 12.52
C PRO A 166 -6.85 23.33 12.15
N GLU A 167 -6.86 24.63 12.37
CA GLU A 167 -7.93 25.51 11.87
C GLU A 167 -7.63 25.88 10.42
N ILE A 168 -8.49 25.42 9.50
CA ILE A 168 -8.39 25.74 8.08
C ILE A 168 -9.25 26.98 7.81
N PRO A 169 -8.67 28.07 7.26
CA PRO A 169 -9.44 29.25 6.89
C PRO A 169 -10.52 28.92 5.85
N ASP A 170 -11.63 29.64 5.89
CA ASP A 170 -12.70 29.45 4.91
C ASP A 170 -12.25 29.91 3.51
N ARG A 171 -12.39 29.03 2.50
CA ARG A 171 -11.93 29.28 1.12
C ARG A 171 -12.60 30.49 0.47
N GLU A 172 -13.88 30.73 0.78
CA GLU A 172 -14.68 31.80 0.18
C GLU A 172 -14.59 33.11 0.98
N ARG A 173 -14.71 33.02 2.31
CA ARG A 173 -14.74 34.19 3.20
C ARG A 173 -13.35 34.74 3.50
N GLU A 174 -12.33 33.88 3.52
CA GLU A 174 -10.96 34.22 3.93
C GLU A 174 -9.92 33.79 2.89
N ASN A 175 -10.24 33.98 1.60
CA ASN A 175 -9.43 33.51 0.47
C ASN A 175 -7.92 33.77 0.59
N ARG A 176 -7.51 34.98 0.99
CA ARG A 176 -6.08 35.30 1.17
C ARG A 176 -5.44 34.42 2.25
N LYS A 177 -6.09 34.26 3.41
CA LYS A 177 -5.57 33.41 4.50
C LYS A 177 -5.57 31.94 4.11
N TYR A 178 -6.58 31.51 3.34
CA TYR A 178 -6.66 30.15 2.82
C TYR A 178 -5.49 29.83 1.87
N VAL A 179 -5.16 30.73 0.94
CA VAL A 179 -4.00 30.57 0.04
C VAL A 179 -2.68 30.59 0.84
N GLU A 180 -2.55 31.50 1.80
CA GLU A 180 -1.37 31.55 2.69
C GLU A 180 -1.26 30.26 3.53
N TYR A 181 -2.37 29.69 3.97
CA TYR A 181 -2.42 28.42 4.71
C TYR A 181 -1.96 27.26 3.83
N LEU A 182 -2.50 27.12 2.62
CA LEU A 182 -2.08 26.07 1.68
C LEU A 182 -0.60 26.16 1.36
N HIS A 183 -0.08 27.37 1.12
CA HIS A 183 1.35 27.59 0.88
C HIS A 183 2.23 27.12 2.05
N ARG A 184 1.80 27.38 3.29
CA ARG A 184 2.53 26.90 4.48
C ARG A 184 2.41 25.40 4.62
N LEU A 185 1.22 24.84 4.39
CA LEU A 185 0.96 23.41 4.47
C LEU A 185 1.86 22.62 3.49
N THR A 186 1.95 23.04 2.24
CA THR A 186 2.77 22.37 1.23
C THR A 186 4.27 22.50 1.51
N LYS A 187 4.70 23.59 2.16
CA LYS A 187 6.10 23.82 2.58
C LYS A 187 6.47 23.24 3.95
N SER A 188 5.55 22.61 4.66
CA SER A 188 5.77 22.22 6.06
C SER A 188 6.96 21.28 6.25
N LEU A 189 7.11 20.30 5.36
CA LEU A 189 8.20 19.33 5.42
C LEU A 189 9.52 19.94 4.97
N HIS A 190 9.49 20.86 3.99
CA HIS A 190 10.64 21.67 3.61
C HIS A 190 11.17 22.48 4.80
N PHE A 191 10.30 23.22 5.49
CA PHE A 191 10.68 24.01 6.66
C PHE A 191 11.24 23.11 7.76
N LEU A 192 10.61 21.96 8.02
CA LEU A 192 11.14 20.99 8.97
C LEU A 192 12.53 20.48 8.57
N SER A 193 12.76 20.19 7.28
CA SER A 193 14.08 19.80 6.77
C SER A 193 15.13 20.88 7.03
N LEU A 194 14.80 22.15 6.76
CA LEU A 194 15.67 23.29 7.04
C LEU A 194 15.98 23.39 8.54
N TRP A 195 14.98 23.35 9.41
CA TRP A 195 15.17 23.50 10.85
C TRP A 195 16.01 22.35 11.43
N LEU A 196 15.79 21.13 10.95
CA LEU A 196 16.61 19.98 11.32
C LEU A 196 18.05 20.11 10.82
N TYR A 197 18.27 20.57 9.59
CA TYR A 197 19.60 20.84 9.06
C TYR A 197 20.35 21.88 9.90
N LEU A 198 19.69 23.00 10.22
CA LEU A 198 20.27 24.06 11.05
C LEU A 198 20.66 23.57 12.45
N THR A 199 19.88 22.66 13.02
CA THR A 199 20.10 22.13 14.38
C THR A 199 21.20 21.05 14.41
N HIS A 200 21.17 20.13 13.44
CA HIS A 200 22.01 18.92 13.46
C HIS A 200 23.24 19.01 12.54
N GLY A 201 23.32 20.03 11.66
CA GLY A 201 24.39 20.21 10.69
C GLY A 201 24.45 19.15 9.58
N LYS A 202 23.41 18.31 9.47
CA LYS A 202 23.29 17.24 8.47
C LYS A 202 21.99 17.38 7.72
N LYS A 203 22.03 17.08 6.42
CA LYS A 203 20.82 16.96 5.60
C LYS A 203 19.95 15.80 6.07
N VAL A 204 18.66 15.88 5.78
CA VAL A 204 17.65 14.99 6.34
C VAL A 204 17.31 13.82 5.42
N PHE A 205 16.94 12.69 6.04
CA PHE A 205 16.25 11.60 5.33
C PHE A 205 14.74 11.73 5.51
N ILE A 206 13.97 11.52 4.43
CA ILE A 206 12.51 11.60 4.46
C ILE A 206 11.91 10.24 4.11
N PHE A 207 11.12 9.69 5.03
CA PHE A 207 10.40 8.43 4.84
C PHE A 207 8.90 8.69 4.81
N MET A 208 8.27 8.45 3.66
CA MET A 208 6.86 8.72 3.42
C MET A 208 6.09 7.43 3.12
N ASP A 209 5.09 7.12 3.94
CA ASP A 209 4.29 5.91 3.82
C ASP A 209 2.85 6.18 3.34
N GLU A 210 2.30 5.25 2.56
CA GLU A 210 0.95 5.27 1.97
C GLU A 210 0.56 6.58 1.26
N TYR A 211 1.47 7.13 0.46
CA TYR A 211 1.27 8.43 -0.21
C TYR A 211 0.05 8.49 -1.16
N ASP A 212 -0.33 7.34 -1.72
CA ASP A 212 -1.40 7.20 -2.70
C ASP A 212 -2.79 7.05 -2.08
N THR A 213 -2.90 6.79 -0.77
CA THR A 213 -4.18 6.61 -0.06
C THR A 213 -5.11 7.83 -0.14
N PRO A 214 -4.63 9.07 0.11
CA PRO A 214 -5.47 10.26 -0.03
C PRO A 214 -6.01 10.43 -1.45
N ILE A 215 -5.19 10.14 -2.46
CA ILE A 215 -5.49 10.35 -3.88
C ILE A 215 -6.50 9.31 -4.38
N GLN A 216 -6.32 8.04 -4.00
CA GLN A 216 -7.31 6.98 -4.25
C GLN A 216 -8.67 7.37 -3.66
N THR A 217 -8.68 7.90 -2.44
CA THR A 217 -9.94 8.34 -1.81
C THR A 217 -10.56 9.53 -2.53
N ALA A 218 -9.75 10.50 -2.95
CA ALA A 218 -10.21 11.67 -3.69
C ALA A 218 -10.86 11.30 -5.03
N TRP A 219 -10.29 10.31 -5.72
CA TRP A 219 -10.87 9.79 -6.95
C TRP A 219 -12.22 9.13 -6.73
N ILE A 220 -12.33 8.24 -5.75
CA ILE A 220 -13.59 7.54 -5.41
C ILE A 220 -14.71 8.54 -5.03
N ASN A 221 -14.36 9.67 -4.40
CA ASN A 221 -15.32 10.66 -3.92
C ASN A 221 -15.39 11.93 -4.81
N HIS A 222 -14.86 11.89 -6.04
CA HIS A 222 -14.99 12.93 -7.05
C HIS A 222 -14.40 14.32 -6.70
N TYR A 223 -13.31 14.37 -5.93
CA TYR A 223 -12.54 15.60 -5.67
C TYR A 223 -11.05 15.46 -6.04
N TYR A 224 -10.74 14.56 -6.98
CA TYR A 224 -9.38 14.22 -7.39
C TYR A 224 -8.53 15.42 -7.86
N GLU A 225 -9.10 16.31 -8.69
CA GLU A 225 -8.34 17.44 -9.26
C GLU A 225 -7.87 18.42 -8.18
N ASP A 226 -8.72 18.79 -7.22
CA ASP A 226 -8.30 19.65 -6.10
C ASP A 226 -7.24 18.95 -5.22
N ALA A 227 -7.40 17.64 -4.97
CA ALA A 227 -6.48 16.89 -4.11
C ALA A 227 -5.10 16.69 -4.75
N ILE A 228 -5.04 16.40 -6.05
CA ILE A 228 -3.78 16.16 -6.76
C ILE A 228 -2.94 17.43 -6.85
N GLU A 229 -3.56 18.61 -6.97
CA GLU A 229 -2.86 19.90 -6.93
C GLU A 229 -2.12 20.11 -5.60
N VAL A 230 -2.81 19.93 -4.47
CA VAL A 230 -2.21 20.06 -3.13
C VAL A 230 -1.08 19.05 -2.93
N MET A 231 -1.29 17.81 -3.34
CA MET A 231 -0.26 16.76 -3.23
C MET A 231 0.95 17.07 -4.12
N ARG A 232 0.75 17.61 -5.32
CA ARG A 232 1.84 17.99 -6.23
C ARG A 232 2.70 19.08 -5.63
N ASP A 233 2.07 20.14 -5.11
CA ASP A 233 2.78 21.26 -4.50
C ASP A 233 3.57 20.80 -3.25
N LEU A 234 2.95 19.97 -2.40
CA LEU A 234 3.64 19.35 -1.25
C LEU A 234 4.84 18.51 -1.70
N PHE A 235 4.71 17.72 -2.76
CA PHE A 235 5.78 16.85 -3.26
C PHE A 235 6.92 17.66 -3.89
N SER A 236 6.62 18.71 -4.66
CA SER A 236 7.65 19.60 -5.22
C SER A 236 8.47 20.24 -4.11
N GLU A 237 7.79 20.84 -3.12
CA GLU A 237 8.46 21.52 -2.01
C GLU A 237 9.25 20.55 -1.11
N THR A 238 8.77 19.31 -0.95
CA THR A 238 9.40 18.31 -0.07
C THR A 238 10.61 17.63 -0.71
N PHE A 239 10.53 17.28 -2.00
CA PHE A 239 11.50 16.36 -2.62
C PHE A 239 12.30 16.97 -3.77
N LYS A 240 11.76 17.98 -4.48
CA LYS A 240 12.43 18.61 -5.62
C LYS A 240 13.15 19.88 -5.20
N ASP A 241 12.43 20.80 -4.58
CA ASP A 241 12.93 22.13 -4.20
C ASP A 241 13.51 22.14 -2.76
N ASN A 242 13.92 20.99 -2.24
CA ASN A 242 14.42 20.84 -0.88
C ASN A 242 15.93 20.54 -0.83
N GLY A 243 16.74 21.60 -0.82
CA GLY A 243 18.20 21.49 -0.70
C GLY A 243 18.71 20.90 0.63
N TRP A 244 17.82 20.71 1.60
CA TRP A 244 18.13 20.15 2.93
C TRP A 244 17.81 18.67 3.04
N MET A 245 17.12 18.09 2.05
CA MET A 245 16.97 16.65 1.92
C MET A 245 18.24 16.06 1.33
N GLU A 246 18.69 14.94 1.88
CA GLU A 246 19.72 14.11 1.24
C GLU A 246 19.09 12.95 0.49
N ARG A 247 18.15 12.22 1.12
CA ARG A 247 17.48 11.06 0.50
C ARG A 247 16.06 10.85 0.98
N ALA A 248 15.26 10.15 0.17
CA ALA A 248 13.90 9.79 0.52
C ALA A 248 13.52 8.36 0.09
N VAL A 249 12.65 7.74 0.90
CA VAL A 249 11.90 6.54 0.52
C VAL A 249 10.41 6.84 0.63
N ILE A 250 9.69 6.65 -0.47
CA ILE A 250 8.25 6.82 -0.56
C ILE A 250 7.64 5.46 -0.81
N THR A 251 6.52 5.13 -0.15
CA THR A 251 5.84 3.86 -0.41
C THR A 251 4.36 3.99 -0.65
N GLY A 252 3.84 3.13 -1.53
CA GLY A 252 2.43 3.07 -1.91
C GLY A 252 2.08 1.72 -2.54
N ILE A 253 0.90 1.64 -3.13
CA ILE A 253 0.44 0.50 -3.93
C ILE A 253 0.68 0.77 -5.41
N THR A 254 0.38 1.98 -5.87
CA THR A 254 0.42 2.38 -7.28
C THR A 254 1.39 3.52 -7.51
N ARG A 255 1.93 3.64 -8.73
CA ARG A 255 2.60 4.86 -9.20
C ARG A 255 1.59 5.73 -9.94
N ILE A 256 1.44 6.99 -9.51
CA ILE A 256 0.46 7.92 -10.07
C ILE A 256 1.15 8.81 -11.11
N ALA A 257 0.67 8.77 -12.37
CA ALA A 257 1.39 9.31 -13.53
C ALA A 257 0.80 10.58 -14.21
N LYS A 258 -0.43 11.01 -13.92
CA LYS A 258 -1.06 12.18 -14.59
C LYS A 258 -0.33 13.50 -14.33
N GLU A 259 0.22 14.19 -15.35
CA GLU A 259 0.94 15.49 -15.23
C GLU A 259 1.74 15.57 -13.92
N SER A 260 2.52 14.50 -13.73
CA SER A 260 2.63 13.72 -12.50
C SER A 260 3.16 14.47 -11.28
N LEU A 261 2.69 14.03 -10.11
CA LEU A 261 3.29 14.30 -8.79
C LEU A 261 4.83 14.18 -8.79
N PHE A 262 5.36 13.42 -9.74
CA PHE A 262 6.76 13.10 -9.92
C PHE A 262 7.32 13.52 -11.29
N SER A 263 6.55 14.20 -12.14
CA SER A 263 6.88 14.38 -13.57
C SER A 263 8.00 15.39 -13.74
N GLU A 264 8.13 16.26 -12.73
CA GLU A 264 9.20 17.21 -12.59
C GLU A 264 10.38 16.66 -11.78
N MET A 265 10.33 15.40 -11.31
CA MET A 265 11.41 14.75 -10.54
C MET A 265 12.27 13.86 -11.44
N ASN A 266 13.40 14.41 -11.89
CA ASN A 266 14.34 13.68 -12.75
C ASN A 266 15.15 12.59 -12.02
N ASN A 267 15.07 12.52 -10.68
CA ASN A 267 15.88 11.64 -9.84
C ASN A 267 15.07 10.52 -9.16
N LEU A 268 13.83 10.27 -9.61
CA LEU A 268 12.97 9.26 -9.01
C LEU A 268 13.30 7.86 -9.52
N VAL A 269 13.76 6.99 -8.63
CA VAL A 269 13.87 5.55 -8.87
C VAL A 269 12.59 4.86 -8.45
N VAL A 270 12.00 4.07 -9.36
CA VAL A 270 10.75 3.34 -9.12
C VAL A 270 11.05 1.86 -8.97
N CYS A 271 10.66 1.30 -7.82
CA CYS A 271 10.67 -0.13 -7.56
C CYS A 271 9.23 -0.63 -7.43
N SER A 272 8.83 -1.59 -8.27
CA SER A 272 7.43 -2.04 -8.39
C SER A 272 7.33 -3.57 -8.42
N MET A 273 6.12 -4.10 -8.57
CA MET A 273 5.92 -5.54 -8.79
C MET A 273 6.49 -6.02 -10.12
N VAL A 274 6.49 -5.16 -11.15
CA VAL A 274 6.87 -5.53 -12.53
C VAL A 274 8.35 -5.24 -12.79
N CYS A 275 8.80 -4.01 -12.56
CA CYS A 275 10.21 -3.63 -12.70
C CYS A 275 11.14 -4.16 -11.60
N GLY A 276 10.60 -4.67 -10.49
CA GLY A 276 11.38 -5.17 -9.37
C GLY A 276 12.06 -4.07 -8.54
N GLY A 277 13.26 -4.35 -8.04
CA GLY A 277 14.02 -3.52 -7.11
C GLY A 277 13.75 -3.91 -5.66
N TYR A 278 14.79 -4.34 -4.94
CA TYR A 278 14.69 -4.84 -3.56
C TYR A 278 13.70 -6.02 -3.42
N ASP A 279 13.78 -6.96 -4.36
CA ASP A 279 12.76 -8.00 -4.57
C ASP A 279 12.55 -8.91 -3.35
N ARG A 280 13.64 -9.16 -2.60
CA ARG A 280 13.64 -9.98 -1.38
C ARG A 280 13.36 -9.19 -0.10
N ALA A 281 13.28 -7.85 -0.18
CA ALA A 281 13.06 -6.99 1.00
C ALA A 281 11.60 -6.95 1.45
N PHE A 282 10.65 -7.32 0.57
CA PHE A 282 9.22 -7.27 0.83
C PHE A 282 8.59 -8.63 0.60
N GLY A 283 7.62 -8.99 1.44
CA GLY A 283 7.08 -10.35 1.45
C GLY A 283 8.04 -11.36 2.08
N PHE A 284 7.62 -12.63 2.11
CA PHE A 284 8.48 -13.73 2.52
C PHE A 284 8.85 -14.57 1.30
N THR A 285 10.13 -14.89 1.13
CA THR A 285 10.59 -15.78 0.06
C THR A 285 10.29 -17.24 0.42
N LYS A 286 10.48 -18.16 -0.52
CA LYS A 286 10.32 -19.60 -0.27
C LYS A 286 11.27 -20.10 0.82
N GLU A 287 12.52 -19.63 0.80
CA GLU A 287 13.52 -20.03 1.80
C GLU A 287 13.14 -19.53 3.19
N GLU A 288 12.63 -18.30 3.29
CA GLU A 288 12.15 -17.74 4.55
C GLU A 288 10.91 -18.49 5.05
N MET A 289 9.98 -18.82 4.15
CA MET A 289 8.80 -19.61 4.49
C MET A 289 9.13 -20.99 5.00
N ASP A 290 10.16 -21.65 4.46
CA ASP A 290 10.61 -22.95 4.96
C ASP A 290 11.09 -22.83 6.41
N GLY A 291 11.90 -21.83 6.72
CA GLY A 291 12.33 -21.54 8.09
C GLY A 291 11.17 -21.20 9.03
N ILE A 292 10.18 -20.44 8.56
CA ILE A 292 8.97 -20.12 9.32
C ILE A 292 8.17 -21.39 9.63
N LEU A 293 7.96 -22.26 8.64
CA LEU A 293 7.20 -23.50 8.85
C LEU A 293 7.93 -24.46 9.79
N GLU A 294 9.25 -24.49 9.79
CA GLU A 294 10.05 -25.25 10.75
C GLU A 294 9.92 -24.70 12.18
N GLU A 295 10.06 -23.38 12.38
CA GLU A 295 9.94 -22.73 13.70
C GLU A 295 8.60 -23.02 14.38
N TYR A 296 7.51 -23.07 13.61
CA TYR A 296 6.15 -23.28 14.12
C TYR A 296 5.67 -24.74 14.04
N GLU A 297 6.54 -25.69 13.68
CA GLU A 297 6.22 -27.11 13.54
C GLU A 297 5.10 -27.40 12.51
N LEU A 298 5.07 -26.63 11.42
CA LEU A 298 4.07 -26.68 10.34
C LEU A 298 4.61 -27.23 9.01
N THR A 299 5.80 -27.83 8.98
CA THR A 299 6.42 -28.38 7.76
C THR A 299 5.49 -29.34 7.00
N SER A 300 4.68 -30.14 7.72
CA SER A 300 3.70 -31.05 7.11
C SER A 300 2.56 -30.34 6.36
N LYS A 301 2.31 -29.05 6.65
CA LYS A 301 1.31 -28.22 5.99
C LYS A 301 1.87 -27.35 4.85
N LYS A 302 3.14 -27.51 4.48
CA LYS A 302 3.83 -26.69 3.45
C LYS A 302 3.04 -26.59 2.14
N ALA A 303 2.63 -27.72 1.56
CA ALA A 303 1.88 -27.74 0.31
C ALA A 303 0.52 -27.00 0.41
N LEU A 304 -0.15 -27.11 1.57
CA LEU A 304 -1.41 -26.42 1.82
C LEU A 304 -1.20 -24.90 1.90
N VAL A 305 -0.20 -24.46 2.67
CA VAL A 305 0.17 -23.03 2.81
C VAL A 305 0.58 -22.45 1.45
N GLN A 306 1.37 -23.20 0.68
CA GLN A 306 1.74 -22.86 -0.70
C GLN A 306 0.52 -22.60 -1.57
N SER A 307 -0.42 -23.56 -1.64
CA SER A 307 -1.61 -23.42 -2.49
C SER A 307 -2.49 -22.19 -2.15
N TRP A 308 -2.43 -21.72 -0.90
CA TRP A 308 -3.25 -20.60 -0.44
C TRP A 308 -2.59 -19.24 -0.59
N TYR A 309 -1.30 -19.14 -0.22
CA TYR A 309 -0.65 -17.86 0.05
C TYR A 309 0.59 -17.59 -0.82
N ASP A 310 1.08 -18.60 -1.54
CA ASP A 310 2.18 -18.44 -2.52
C ASP A 310 1.64 -17.88 -3.84
N GLY A 311 2.47 -17.13 -4.56
CA GLY A 311 2.18 -16.77 -5.95
C GLY A 311 2.53 -15.34 -6.32
N PHE A 312 2.95 -14.48 -5.40
CA PHE A 312 3.37 -13.14 -5.78
C PHE A 312 4.74 -13.16 -6.48
N THR A 313 4.91 -12.25 -7.43
CA THR A 313 6.17 -12.05 -8.18
C THR A 313 6.59 -10.60 -8.04
N ILE A 314 7.86 -10.35 -7.72
CA ILE A 314 8.45 -9.02 -7.68
C ILE A 314 9.68 -9.04 -8.58
N GLY A 315 9.62 -8.35 -9.71
CA GLY A 315 10.66 -8.43 -10.73
C GLY A 315 10.83 -9.88 -11.20
N GLU A 316 12.03 -10.42 -11.02
CA GLU A 316 12.36 -11.81 -11.36
C GLU A 316 12.15 -12.80 -10.20
N GLU A 317 11.99 -12.32 -8.96
CA GLU A 317 11.78 -13.17 -7.79
C GLU A 317 10.33 -13.66 -7.74
N THR A 318 10.15 -14.99 -7.80
CA THR A 318 8.83 -15.62 -7.87
C THR A 318 8.51 -16.44 -6.62
N GLY A 319 7.23 -16.51 -6.30
CA GLY A 319 6.72 -17.29 -5.19
C GLY A 319 7.02 -16.64 -3.84
N ILE A 320 6.67 -15.35 -3.80
CA ILE A 320 6.71 -14.52 -2.61
C ILE A 320 5.36 -14.62 -1.91
N TYR A 321 5.39 -14.65 -0.57
CA TYR A 321 4.21 -14.78 0.27
C TYR A 321 3.87 -13.44 0.90
N ASN A 322 2.57 -13.17 1.05
CA ASN A 322 2.12 -11.99 1.76
C ASN A 322 2.35 -12.12 3.28
N PRO A 323 3.08 -11.18 3.93
CA PRO A 323 3.40 -11.28 5.35
C PRO A 323 2.18 -11.29 6.26
N TRP A 324 1.14 -10.52 5.94
CA TRP A 324 -0.07 -10.44 6.76
C TRP A 324 -0.88 -11.73 6.72
N SER A 325 -1.05 -12.34 5.55
CA SER A 325 -1.72 -13.63 5.42
C SER A 325 -0.99 -14.70 6.23
N ILE A 326 0.34 -14.73 6.16
CA ILE A 326 1.16 -15.68 6.92
C ILE A 326 1.09 -15.43 8.42
N VAL A 327 1.30 -14.19 8.89
CA VAL A 327 1.21 -13.83 10.32
C VAL A 327 -0.16 -14.19 10.91
N ASN A 328 -1.25 -13.98 10.17
CA ASN A 328 -2.58 -14.39 10.62
C ASN A 328 -2.78 -15.90 10.62
N TYR A 329 -2.25 -16.60 9.62
CA TYR A 329 -2.27 -18.06 9.59
C TYR A 329 -1.49 -18.66 10.76
N LEU A 330 -0.27 -18.18 11.05
CA LEU A 330 0.54 -18.64 12.19
C LEU A 330 -0.17 -18.41 13.53
N SER A 331 -0.83 -17.25 13.68
CA SER A 331 -1.64 -16.92 14.85
C SER A 331 -2.85 -17.84 15.03
N ASN A 332 -3.41 -18.35 13.92
CA ASN A 332 -4.59 -19.22 13.89
C ASN A 332 -4.26 -20.65 13.40
N ARG A 333 -3.03 -21.12 13.58
CA ARG A 333 -2.48 -22.35 12.96
C ARG A 333 -3.24 -23.66 13.25
N ASN A 334 -4.11 -23.64 14.25
CA ASN A 334 -5.02 -24.75 14.59
C ASN A 334 -6.27 -24.80 13.71
N ARG A 335 -6.50 -23.79 12.87
CA ARG A 335 -7.63 -23.71 11.92
C ARG A 335 -7.13 -23.94 10.49
N PRO A 336 -8.02 -24.32 9.56
CA PRO A 336 -7.71 -24.28 8.13
C PRO A 336 -7.28 -22.87 7.69
N PRO A 337 -6.48 -22.75 6.62
CA PRO A 337 -6.21 -21.47 5.97
C PRO A 337 -7.49 -20.68 5.70
N GLN A 338 -7.40 -19.36 5.80
CA GLN A 338 -8.51 -18.44 5.60
C GLN A 338 -8.09 -17.31 4.68
N ASP A 339 -9.09 -16.60 4.16
CA ASP A 339 -8.91 -15.36 3.41
C ASP A 339 -8.76 -14.19 4.39
N TYR A 340 -7.51 -13.76 4.55
CA TYR A 340 -7.08 -12.60 5.31
C TYR A 340 -6.90 -11.36 4.40
N TRP A 341 -6.95 -11.55 3.08
CA TRP A 341 -6.82 -10.51 2.06
C TRP A 341 -8.08 -9.64 1.92
N ALA A 342 -9.28 -10.24 1.91
CA ALA A 342 -10.56 -9.55 1.74
C ALA A 342 -10.88 -8.54 2.86
N GLN A 343 -10.21 -8.64 4.01
CA GLN A 343 -10.33 -7.67 5.10
C GLN A 343 -9.52 -6.38 4.85
N SER A 344 -8.83 -6.27 3.71
CA SER A 344 -8.06 -5.08 3.32
C SER A 344 -8.91 -4.11 2.50
N GLY A 345 -8.93 -2.83 2.87
CA GLY A 345 -9.80 -1.79 2.29
C GLY A 345 -9.57 -1.42 0.81
N GLY A 346 -8.72 -2.16 0.08
CA GLY A 346 -8.50 -1.97 -1.36
C GLY A 346 -9.60 -2.56 -2.25
N VAL A 347 -10.44 -3.44 -1.69
CA VAL A 347 -11.60 -4.04 -2.39
C VAL A 347 -12.55 -2.97 -2.92
N GLY A 348 -12.73 -1.84 -2.22
CA GLY A 348 -13.70 -0.81 -2.63
C GLY A 348 -13.43 -0.17 -3.99
N LEU A 349 -12.16 0.12 -4.32
CA LEU A 349 -11.79 0.70 -5.62
C LEU A 349 -12.01 -0.31 -6.75
N ILE A 350 -11.57 -1.55 -6.56
CA ILE A 350 -11.74 -2.62 -7.54
C ILE A 350 -13.22 -2.96 -7.73
N ASP A 351 -13.98 -3.08 -6.63
CA ASP A 351 -15.43 -3.29 -6.65
C ASP A 351 -16.13 -2.20 -7.47
N HIS A 352 -15.79 -0.93 -7.25
CA HIS A 352 -16.33 0.19 -8.02
C HIS A 352 -16.01 0.07 -9.52
N LEU A 353 -14.75 -0.21 -9.87
CA LEU A 353 -14.28 -0.31 -11.25
C LEU A 353 -14.90 -1.49 -12.00
N VAL A 354 -14.92 -2.68 -11.39
CA VAL A 354 -15.41 -3.89 -12.09
C VAL A 354 -16.94 -3.84 -12.27
N ARG A 355 -17.69 -3.28 -11.31
CA ARG A 355 -19.15 -3.13 -11.45
C ARG A 355 -19.51 -2.23 -12.62
N ARG A 356 -18.80 -1.11 -12.78
CA ARG A 356 -19.04 -0.09 -13.82
C ARG A 356 -18.31 -0.35 -15.12
N GLY A 357 -17.35 -1.28 -15.10
CA GLY A 357 -16.57 -1.65 -16.26
C GLY A 357 -17.40 -2.30 -17.36
N SER A 358 -16.77 -2.38 -18.52
CA SER A 358 -17.34 -2.93 -19.75
C SER A 358 -17.70 -4.42 -19.63
N VAL A 359 -18.37 -4.93 -20.66
CA VAL A 359 -18.61 -6.38 -20.82
C VAL A 359 -17.29 -7.15 -20.93
N SER A 360 -16.33 -6.66 -21.72
CA SER A 360 -15.00 -7.28 -21.88
C SER A 360 -14.24 -7.41 -20.55
N LEU A 361 -14.31 -6.38 -19.69
CA LEU A 361 -13.69 -6.44 -18.36
C LEU A 361 -14.32 -7.57 -17.52
N LYS A 362 -15.66 -7.68 -17.55
CA LYS A 362 -16.41 -8.69 -16.77
C LYS A 362 -16.15 -10.11 -17.28
N GLU A 363 -16.10 -10.32 -18.59
CA GLU A 363 -15.72 -11.59 -19.22
C GLU A 363 -14.29 -11.98 -18.84
N GLY A 364 -13.35 -11.03 -18.84
CA GLY A 364 -11.98 -11.28 -18.38
C GLY A 364 -11.90 -11.70 -16.91
N PHE A 365 -12.72 -11.10 -16.05
CA PHE A 365 -12.86 -11.50 -14.65
C PHE A 365 -13.43 -12.91 -14.50
N GLU A 366 -14.42 -13.28 -15.32
CA GLU A 366 -15.01 -14.63 -15.33
C GLU A 366 -13.97 -15.69 -15.68
N LEU A 367 -13.17 -15.46 -16.75
CA LEU A 367 -12.09 -16.35 -17.16
C LEU A 367 -11.05 -16.53 -16.03
N LEU A 368 -10.60 -15.43 -15.42
CA LEU A 368 -9.66 -15.48 -14.29
C LEU A 368 -10.22 -16.26 -13.10
N LEU A 369 -11.50 -16.06 -12.75
CA LEU A 369 -12.16 -16.81 -11.68
C LEU A 369 -12.35 -18.29 -12.02
N GLY A 370 -12.51 -18.63 -13.31
CA GLY A 370 -12.43 -19.99 -13.84
C GLY A 370 -11.06 -20.64 -13.63
N GLY A 371 -10.01 -19.83 -13.55
CA GLY A 371 -8.60 -20.27 -13.46
C GLY A 371 -7.85 -20.16 -14.78
N ASP A 372 -8.49 -19.59 -15.81
CA ASP A 372 -7.88 -19.31 -17.09
C ASP A 372 -7.02 -18.04 -17.05
N MET A 373 -6.27 -17.84 -18.11
CA MET A 373 -5.40 -16.69 -18.31
C MET A 373 -6.06 -15.68 -19.26
N ILE A 374 -5.81 -14.39 -19.03
CA ILE A 374 -6.18 -13.31 -19.97
C ILE A 374 -4.93 -12.57 -20.45
N LYS A 375 -4.96 -12.05 -21.67
CA LYS A 375 -3.87 -11.22 -22.23
C LYS A 375 -4.26 -9.75 -22.24
N ARG A 376 -3.45 -8.90 -21.63
CA ARG A 376 -3.72 -7.46 -21.48
C ARG A 376 -2.42 -6.66 -21.52
N GLU A 377 -2.52 -5.39 -21.89
CA GLU A 377 -1.41 -4.45 -21.78
C GLU A 377 -1.34 -3.92 -20.34
N ILE A 378 -0.14 -3.96 -19.74
CA ILE A 378 0.08 -3.51 -18.37
C ILE A 378 0.98 -2.28 -18.39
N SER A 379 0.50 -1.20 -17.78
CA SER A 379 1.26 0.02 -17.53
C SER A 379 1.52 0.19 -16.04
N GLU A 380 2.75 0.53 -15.66
CA GLU A 380 3.05 0.91 -14.28
C GLU A 380 2.60 2.33 -13.96
N ASP A 381 2.44 3.15 -14.98
CA ASP A 381 2.07 4.55 -14.89
C ASP A 381 0.54 4.65 -14.89
N LEU A 382 -0.04 4.65 -13.69
CA LEU A 382 -1.49 4.75 -13.51
C LEU A 382 -1.96 6.20 -13.55
N ILE A 383 -2.78 6.50 -14.56
CA ILE A 383 -3.49 7.77 -14.70
C ILE A 383 -4.91 7.53 -14.19
N PHE A 384 -5.21 7.99 -12.97
CA PHE A 384 -6.49 7.72 -12.31
C PHE A 384 -7.72 8.10 -13.13
N PRO A 385 -7.76 9.26 -13.83
CA PRO A 385 -8.87 9.57 -14.73
C PRO A 385 -9.07 8.56 -15.89
N MET A 386 -8.04 7.80 -16.26
CA MET A 386 -8.17 6.75 -17.29
C MET A 386 -8.87 5.49 -16.78
N LEU A 387 -9.01 5.30 -15.46
CA LEU A 387 -9.63 4.08 -14.89
C LEU A 387 -11.10 3.89 -15.29
N ASP A 388 -11.82 4.96 -15.65
CA ASP A 388 -13.21 4.88 -16.11
C ASP A 388 -13.34 4.61 -17.62
N VAL A 389 -12.26 4.79 -18.39
CA VAL A 389 -12.30 4.75 -19.87
C VAL A 389 -11.40 3.69 -20.49
N ASP A 390 -10.37 3.25 -19.78
CA ASP A 390 -9.39 2.28 -20.24
C ASP A 390 -9.37 1.03 -19.33
N GLU A 391 -9.75 -0.11 -19.90
CA GLU A 391 -9.72 -1.41 -19.20
C GLU A 391 -8.30 -1.83 -18.81
N ASN A 392 -7.28 -1.49 -19.59
CA ASN A 392 -5.90 -1.83 -19.30
C ASN A 392 -5.40 -1.11 -18.04
N ALA A 393 -5.89 0.10 -17.77
CA ALA A 393 -5.62 0.80 -16.51
C ALA A 393 -6.21 0.04 -15.30
N VAL A 394 -7.38 -0.58 -15.44
CA VAL A 394 -7.98 -1.41 -14.39
C VAL A 394 -7.16 -2.68 -14.15
N TRP A 395 -6.71 -3.36 -15.21
CA TRP A 395 -5.85 -4.54 -15.09
C TRP A 395 -4.49 -4.20 -14.47
N SER A 396 -3.91 -3.07 -14.86
CA SER A 396 -2.67 -2.53 -14.29
C SER A 396 -2.81 -2.26 -12.78
N LEU A 397 -3.94 -1.69 -12.35
CA LEU A 397 -4.25 -1.51 -10.94
C LEU A 397 -4.39 -2.85 -10.20
N LEU A 398 -5.00 -3.86 -10.80
CA LEU A 398 -5.15 -5.19 -10.21
C LEU A 398 -3.79 -5.89 -10.01
N VAL A 399 -2.87 -5.71 -10.94
CA VAL A 399 -1.47 -6.18 -10.83
C VAL A 399 -0.75 -5.44 -9.70
N ALA A 400 -0.79 -4.10 -9.68
CA ALA A 400 -0.17 -3.29 -8.63
C ALA A 400 -0.74 -3.61 -7.23
N ALA A 401 -2.05 -3.86 -7.16
CA ALA A 401 -2.73 -4.27 -5.95
C ALA A 401 -2.48 -5.73 -5.56
N GLY A 402 -1.89 -6.55 -6.43
CA GLY A 402 -1.51 -7.94 -6.17
C GLY A 402 -2.64 -8.97 -6.25
N TYR A 403 -3.78 -8.64 -6.85
CA TYR A 403 -4.87 -9.61 -7.08
C TYR A 403 -4.59 -10.55 -8.25
N VAL A 404 -3.90 -10.00 -9.24
CA VAL A 404 -3.51 -10.64 -10.49
C VAL A 404 -1.99 -10.52 -10.62
N ARG A 405 -1.36 -11.48 -11.28
CA ARG A 405 0.07 -11.50 -11.54
C ARG A 405 0.36 -11.80 -13.03
N PRO A 406 1.47 -11.27 -13.56
CA PRO A 406 2.01 -11.75 -14.83
C PRO A 406 2.34 -13.25 -14.79
N GLU A 407 2.18 -13.93 -15.92
CA GLU A 407 2.67 -15.29 -16.11
C GLU A 407 4.21 -15.31 -16.14
N VAL A 408 4.78 -16.36 -15.54
CA VAL A 408 6.23 -16.51 -15.43
C VAL A 408 6.80 -16.82 -16.81
N GLY A 409 7.64 -15.93 -17.34
CA GLY A 409 8.34 -16.12 -18.62
C GLY A 409 7.76 -15.37 -19.82
N GLU A 410 6.61 -14.68 -19.68
CA GLU A 410 6.10 -13.71 -20.67
C GLU A 410 6.55 -12.28 -20.31
N SER A 411 7.86 -12.05 -20.13
CA SER A 411 8.42 -10.69 -20.01
C SER A 411 8.70 -10.14 -21.40
N GLY A 412 7.64 -9.76 -22.13
CA GLY A 412 7.81 -8.99 -23.36
C GLY A 412 8.04 -7.49 -23.05
N PRO A 413 8.49 -6.68 -24.03
CA PRO A 413 8.62 -5.23 -23.85
C PRO A 413 7.29 -4.61 -23.40
N ALA A 414 7.33 -3.43 -22.77
CA ALA A 414 6.17 -2.74 -22.17
C ALA A 414 4.95 -2.53 -23.10
N SER A 415 5.05 -2.82 -24.39
CA SER A 415 3.99 -2.73 -25.41
C SER A 415 3.45 -4.09 -25.91
N SER A 416 3.87 -5.21 -25.31
CA SER A 416 3.31 -6.53 -25.63
C SER A 416 2.27 -6.95 -24.61
N GLU A 417 1.17 -7.52 -25.08
CA GLU A 417 0.17 -8.13 -24.20
C GLU A 417 0.84 -9.19 -23.30
N THR A 418 0.63 -9.03 -22.00
CA THR A 418 1.14 -9.93 -20.96
C THR A 418 0.03 -10.87 -20.53
N GLY A 419 0.33 -12.17 -20.44
CA GLY A 419 -0.53 -13.16 -19.82
C GLY A 419 -0.71 -12.89 -18.32
N LEU A 420 -1.95 -12.85 -17.88
CA LEU A 420 -2.34 -12.54 -16.52
C LEU A 420 -3.13 -13.69 -15.90
N CYS A 421 -2.75 -14.06 -14.68
CA CYS A 421 -3.40 -15.09 -13.88
C CYS A 421 -3.72 -14.57 -12.48
N LEU A 422 -4.69 -15.19 -11.79
CA LEU A 422 -4.90 -14.90 -10.37
C LEU A 422 -3.64 -15.22 -9.58
N THR A 423 -3.31 -14.35 -8.62
CA THR A 423 -2.11 -14.51 -7.81
C THR A 423 -2.09 -15.84 -7.08
N ASN A 424 -3.15 -16.14 -6.33
CA ASN A 424 -3.27 -17.34 -5.53
C ASN A 424 -4.74 -17.67 -5.17
N TYR A 425 -4.95 -18.73 -4.40
CA TYR A 425 -6.29 -19.11 -3.99
C TYR A 425 -6.96 -18.09 -3.06
N GLU A 426 -6.19 -17.40 -2.22
CA GLU A 426 -6.71 -16.33 -1.35
C GLU A 426 -7.28 -15.16 -2.16
N THR A 427 -6.60 -14.70 -3.21
CA THR A 427 -7.12 -13.63 -4.09
C THR A 427 -8.33 -14.10 -4.88
N LYS A 428 -8.33 -15.36 -5.37
CA LYS A 428 -9.49 -15.98 -6.01
C LYS A 428 -10.72 -15.95 -5.10
N LEU A 429 -10.56 -16.34 -3.83
CA LEU A 429 -11.65 -16.37 -2.86
C LEU A 429 -12.17 -14.95 -2.54
N SER A 430 -11.25 -13.99 -2.38
CA SER A 430 -11.59 -12.58 -2.13
C SER A 430 -12.40 -11.97 -3.28
N LEU A 431 -11.93 -12.11 -4.53
CA LEU A 431 -12.64 -11.64 -5.72
C LEU A 431 -13.98 -12.37 -5.91
N SER A 432 -14.02 -13.69 -5.70
CA SER A 432 -15.26 -14.47 -5.77
C SER A 432 -16.31 -13.99 -4.77
N LYS A 433 -15.90 -13.64 -3.54
CA LYS A 433 -16.81 -13.08 -2.53
C LYS A 433 -17.34 -11.71 -2.93
N MET A 434 -16.49 -10.87 -3.51
CA MET A 434 -16.89 -9.56 -4.03
C MET A 434 -18.01 -9.72 -5.07
N VAL A 435 -17.79 -10.55 -6.09
CA VAL A 435 -18.79 -10.82 -7.15
C VAL A 435 -20.06 -11.42 -6.55
N LYS A 436 -19.96 -12.42 -5.66
CA LYS A 436 -21.12 -13.00 -4.97
C LYS A 436 -21.90 -11.97 -4.15
N ALA A 437 -21.23 -11.00 -3.53
CA ALA A 437 -21.89 -9.95 -2.75
C ALA A 437 -22.78 -9.04 -3.60
N TRP A 438 -22.49 -8.88 -4.90
CA TRP A 438 -23.35 -8.14 -5.83
C TRP A 438 -24.71 -8.81 -5.97
N PHE A 439 -24.69 -10.15 -6.02
CA PHE A 439 -25.88 -10.95 -6.11
C PHE A 439 -26.56 -11.15 -4.76
N ASN A 440 -25.86 -11.19 -3.63
CA ASN A 440 -26.48 -11.33 -2.29
C ASN A 440 -27.33 -10.12 -1.83
N THR A 441 -27.55 -9.13 -2.70
CA THR A 441 -28.59 -8.11 -2.55
C THR A 441 -29.98 -8.70 -2.88
N ARG A 442 -31.05 -7.87 -2.92
CA ARG A 442 -32.42 -8.35 -3.24
C ARG A 442 -32.45 -9.22 -4.51
N THR A 443 -31.62 -8.91 -5.50
CA THR A 443 -31.51 -9.60 -6.79
C THR A 443 -31.14 -11.09 -6.69
N GLY A 444 -30.27 -11.51 -5.77
CA GLY A 444 -29.85 -12.91 -5.65
C GLY A 444 -30.86 -13.79 -4.92
N ASN A 445 -31.68 -13.22 -4.05
CA ASN A 445 -32.86 -13.92 -3.53
C ASN A 445 -33.81 -14.26 -4.69
N HIS A 446 -33.97 -13.34 -5.65
CA HIS A 446 -34.77 -13.59 -6.84
C HIS A 446 -34.10 -14.56 -7.82
N MET A 447 -32.77 -14.57 -7.99
CA MET A 447 -32.09 -15.61 -8.79
C MET A 447 -32.20 -17.01 -8.18
N ASN A 448 -32.09 -17.13 -6.85
CA ASN A 448 -32.28 -18.41 -6.17
C ASN A 448 -33.75 -18.87 -6.24
N ALA A 449 -34.71 -17.94 -6.09
CA ALA A 449 -36.13 -18.23 -6.31
C ALA A 449 -36.40 -18.66 -7.75
N PHE A 450 -35.80 -17.97 -8.74
CA PHE A 450 -35.87 -18.35 -10.15
C PHE A 450 -35.31 -19.75 -10.39
N ALA A 451 -34.11 -20.05 -9.89
CA ALA A 451 -33.50 -21.37 -10.04
C ALA A 451 -34.31 -22.47 -9.34
N GLY A 452 -34.87 -22.18 -8.16
CA GLY A 452 -35.77 -23.08 -7.44
C GLY A 452 -37.07 -23.36 -8.20
N ALA A 453 -37.72 -22.31 -8.70
CA ALA A 453 -38.95 -22.39 -9.49
C ALA A 453 -38.72 -23.12 -10.82
N LEU A 454 -37.58 -22.87 -11.49
CA LEU A 454 -37.18 -23.58 -12.70
C LEU A 454 -37.00 -25.09 -12.44
N LEU A 455 -36.36 -25.47 -11.33
CA LEU A 455 -36.18 -26.87 -10.95
C LEU A 455 -37.49 -27.54 -10.49
N ALA A 456 -38.45 -26.75 -10.00
CA ALA A 456 -39.77 -27.20 -9.57
C ALA A 456 -40.82 -27.19 -10.70
N ASP A 457 -40.46 -26.74 -11.91
CA ASP A 457 -41.38 -26.51 -13.04
C ASP A 457 -42.53 -25.53 -12.72
N ASP A 458 -42.29 -24.57 -11.81
CA ASP A 458 -43.24 -23.51 -11.47
C ASP A 458 -43.03 -22.28 -12.39
N LEU A 459 -43.74 -22.29 -13.52
CA LEU A 459 -43.68 -21.22 -14.53
C LEU A 459 -44.10 -19.84 -13.99
N TRP A 460 -44.97 -19.77 -12.98
CA TRP A 460 -45.45 -18.49 -12.46
C TRP A 460 -44.39 -17.85 -11.57
N GLU A 461 -43.89 -18.60 -10.59
CA GLU A 461 -42.84 -18.14 -9.68
C GLU A 461 -41.53 -17.90 -10.44
N MET A 462 -41.25 -18.69 -11.48
CA MET A 462 -40.11 -18.47 -12.38
C MET A 462 -40.21 -17.11 -13.08
N ASN A 463 -41.36 -16.76 -13.66
CA ASN A 463 -41.53 -15.48 -14.35
C ASN A 463 -41.49 -14.28 -13.39
N GLU A 464 -42.12 -14.40 -12.22
CA GLU A 464 -42.08 -13.35 -11.19
C GLU A 464 -40.65 -13.10 -10.71
N ALA A 465 -39.93 -14.19 -10.38
CA ALA A 465 -38.55 -14.12 -9.94
C ALA A 465 -37.64 -13.52 -11.01
N MET A 466 -37.79 -13.92 -12.28
CA MET A 466 -37.01 -13.37 -13.40
C MET A 466 -37.30 -11.87 -13.60
N GLN A 467 -38.56 -11.45 -13.51
CA GLN A 467 -38.91 -10.02 -13.61
C GLN A 467 -38.24 -9.21 -12.50
N GLN A 468 -38.23 -9.71 -11.27
CA GLN A 468 -37.53 -9.06 -10.16
C GLN A 468 -36.01 -9.06 -10.34
N VAL A 469 -35.42 -10.11 -10.91
CA VAL A 469 -33.99 -10.12 -11.28
C VAL A 469 -33.70 -9.02 -12.30
N VAL A 470 -34.51 -8.89 -13.35
CA VAL A 470 -34.32 -7.89 -14.40
C VAL A 470 -34.49 -6.46 -13.86
N LEU A 471 -35.55 -6.18 -13.11
CA LEU A 471 -35.83 -4.86 -12.54
C LEU A 471 -34.73 -4.41 -11.56
N ASN A 472 -34.27 -5.31 -10.69
CA ASN A 472 -33.23 -4.99 -9.73
C ASN A 472 -31.84 -4.92 -10.37
N SER A 473 -31.55 -5.75 -11.39
CA SER A 473 -30.29 -5.68 -12.12
C SER A 473 -30.19 -4.39 -12.93
N ALA A 474 -31.21 -4.05 -13.71
CA ALA A 474 -31.25 -2.81 -14.49
C ALA A 474 -31.11 -1.57 -13.58
N SER A 475 -31.82 -1.53 -12.46
CA SER A 475 -31.68 -0.43 -11.48
C SER A 475 -30.29 -0.33 -10.84
N SER A 476 -29.63 -1.47 -10.62
CA SER A 476 -28.29 -1.50 -10.01
C SER A 476 -27.20 -1.01 -10.96
N PHE A 477 -27.40 -1.15 -12.28
CA PHE A 477 -26.43 -0.77 -13.30
C PHE A 477 -26.68 0.62 -13.92
N ASP A 478 -27.93 1.09 -14.03
CA ASP A 478 -28.24 2.33 -14.77
C ASP A 478 -28.15 3.63 -13.94
N SER A 479 -28.53 3.63 -12.65
CA SER A 479 -28.45 4.75 -11.68
C SER A 479 -29.57 4.59 -10.65
N GLY A 480 -29.30 4.24 -9.39
CA GLY A 480 -30.41 4.22 -8.44
C GLY A 480 -30.13 3.78 -7.01
N LEU A 481 -30.35 4.72 -6.08
CA LEU A 481 -30.66 4.44 -4.68
C LEU A 481 -32.04 3.75 -4.50
N LYS A 482 -32.77 3.42 -5.59
CA LYS A 482 -34.07 2.71 -5.59
C LYS A 482 -34.33 1.92 -6.90
N PRO A 483 -35.03 0.77 -6.82
CA PRO A 483 -35.43 -0.04 -7.99
C PRO A 483 -36.48 0.62 -8.88
N SER A 484 -36.39 0.33 -10.19
CA SER A 484 -37.37 0.69 -11.22
C SER A 484 -38.70 -0.01 -10.95
N ALA A 485 -39.78 0.74 -10.73
CA ALA A 485 -41.10 0.17 -10.50
C ALA A 485 -41.74 -0.27 -11.82
N GLY A 486 -41.79 -1.57 -12.08
CA GLY A 486 -42.58 -2.16 -13.15
C GLY A 486 -43.86 -2.80 -12.62
N THR A 487 -45.02 -2.38 -13.12
CA THR A 487 -46.31 -3.05 -12.84
C THR A 487 -46.45 -4.31 -13.67
N VAL A 488 -46.82 -5.41 -13.01
CA VAL A 488 -47.26 -6.66 -13.64
C VAL A 488 -48.52 -6.36 -14.46
N GLN A 489 -48.49 -6.61 -15.77
CA GLN A 489 -49.72 -6.86 -16.51
C GLN A 489 -49.97 -8.37 -16.55
N PRO A 490 -51.22 -8.79 -16.29
CA PRO A 490 -51.59 -10.20 -16.08
C PRO A 490 -51.43 -11.07 -17.32
#